data_AF-A0A3F3LY55-F1
#
_entry.id   AF-A0A3F3LY55-F1
#
_cell.length_a   1.000
_cell.length_b   1.000
_cell.length_c   1.000
_cell.angle_alpha   90.00
_cell.angle_beta   90.00
_cell.angle_gamma   90.00
#
_symmetry.space_group_name_H-M   'P 1'
#
loop_
_entity.id
_entity.type
_entity.pdbx_description
1 polymer ?
#
loop_
_entity_poly.entity_id
_entity_poly.type
_entity_poly.pdbx_seq_one_letter_code
_entity_poly.pdbx_strand_id
1 'polypeptide(L)'
;MIEEYIEKNILRQLFLCGQFYVNKEVNLEKLSNLLHVCKTTLLNDINNIKKEFEEQIAYTHREKDRYTLYFSEHIPRCKIMQQLSQNSLFLKTCLLYLEEDEPDYLQLTECEFISVSKAYSLKKQVLAYFNDCGIEIDRYSPRFTEMERRLLLLNVSYRLGGFNSWELPESFFERADRFIESVTENSGRFYDKENKEILLIGFAISFLRQQVCAVTIDSKFIEEIKKRPTYNYVESAWENTDFQTYYKKEEFAFILTLFNLCNYGFHSYQLIAEDFQQLHQVFIDNTPEIKELVATFESHFNQELFGNQPFERALIHLMRSAWDNYQLFMPEKFYLLNEEQTNLYKEVQTIFSSWSSQLPYDLRLNPNCMRAFVIELSGILRLTKEHLTIYIVTNSDVHYLIYREALEAVTTFDFQVAPTIYSSISDIKKYAQQSSNRVLCERTLYTPDAVQYENIIPISINTIDRAIISAVQNK
;
A
#
# COMPACT_ATOMS: atom_id res chain seq x y z
N MET A 1 8.74 -10.04 1.47
CA MET A 1 9.45 -11.34 1.57
C MET A 1 10.78 -11.30 0.82
N ILE A 2 10.79 -10.96 -0.48
CA ILE A 2 12.04 -10.77 -1.24
C ILE A 2 12.94 -9.67 -0.64
N GLU A 3 12.34 -8.68 0.03
CA GLU A 3 13.03 -7.60 0.71
C GLU A 3 13.87 -8.06 1.91
N GLU A 4 13.69 -9.27 2.43
CA GLU A 4 14.54 -9.78 3.52
C GLU A 4 15.89 -10.31 3.00
N TYR A 5 15.98 -10.53 1.69
CA TYR A 5 17.10 -11.18 1.02
C TYR A 5 17.96 -10.23 0.19
N ILE A 6 17.39 -9.14 -0.32
CA ILE A 6 18.13 -8.09 -1.02
C ILE A 6 19.18 -7.47 -0.09
N GLU A 7 20.31 -7.04 -0.64
CA GLU A 7 21.39 -6.43 0.11
C GLU A 7 20.92 -5.22 0.94
N LYS A 8 21.26 -5.20 2.24
CA LYS A 8 20.76 -4.19 3.20
C LYS A 8 21.02 -2.74 2.77
N ASN A 9 22.12 -2.47 2.07
CA ASN A 9 22.43 -1.13 1.55
C ASN A 9 21.49 -0.74 0.40
N ILE A 10 21.21 -1.66 -0.53
CA ILE A 10 20.28 -1.44 -1.63
C ILE A 10 18.89 -1.16 -1.07
N LEU A 11 18.42 -2.00 -0.13
CA LEU A 11 17.11 -1.82 0.51
C LEU A 11 16.96 -0.47 1.23
N ARG A 12 17.98 -0.05 2.00
CA ARG A 12 17.95 1.27 2.66
C ARG A 12 17.89 2.40 1.65
N GLN A 13 18.62 2.30 0.53
CA GLN A 13 18.62 3.32 -0.52
C GLN A 13 17.28 3.36 -1.26
N LEU A 14 16.70 2.20 -1.60
CA LEU A 14 15.35 2.10 -2.16
C LEU A 14 14.32 2.76 -1.24
N PHE A 15 14.42 2.49 0.07
CA PHE A 15 13.55 3.11 1.05
C PHE A 15 13.72 4.63 1.10
N LEU A 16 14.96 5.14 1.21
CA LEU A 16 15.23 6.58 1.24
C LEU A 16 14.70 7.28 -0.02
N CYS A 17 14.94 6.70 -1.19
CA CYS A 17 14.39 7.22 -2.45
C CYS A 17 12.86 7.21 -2.45
N GLY A 18 12.23 6.16 -1.92
CA GLY A 18 10.78 6.12 -1.72
C GLY A 18 10.26 7.26 -0.83
N GLN A 19 10.95 7.52 0.29
CA GLN A 19 10.62 8.64 1.17
C GLN A 19 10.80 10.00 0.50
N PHE A 20 11.91 10.22 -0.21
CA PHE A 20 12.12 11.45 -0.97
C PHE A 20 11.12 11.60 -2.12
N TYR A 21 10.65 10.52 -2.71
CA TYR A 21 9.66 10.60 -3.77
C TYR A 21 8.29 11.07 -3.24
N VAL A 22 7.85 10.52 -2.10
CA VAL A 22 6.53 10.80 -1.51
C VAL A 22 6.54 12.04 -0.61
N ASN A 23 7.41 12.03 0.41
CA ASN A 23 7.43 13.05 1.47
C ASN A 23 8.33 14.24 1.13
N LYS A 24 9.19 14.11 0.11
CA LYS A 24 10.14 15.15 -0.35
C LYS A 24 11.23 15.52 0.66
N GLU A 25 11.07 15.07 1.90
CA GLU A 25 11.93 15.35 3.02
C GLU A 25 11.95 14.16 3.99
N VAL A 26 13.08 13.98 4.65
CA VAL A 26 13.26 12.99 5.71
C VAL A 26 13.89 13.60 6.95
N ASN A 27 13.49 13.10 8.11
CA ASN A 27 14.16 13.36 9.38
C ASN A 27 15.13 12.21 9.69
N LEU A 28 16.43 12.50 9.67
CA LEU A 28 17.50 11.54 9.85
C LEU A 28 17.48 10.85 11.21
N GLU A 29 17.03 11.53 12.27
CA GLU A 29 16.92 10.94 13.61
C GLU A 29 15.78 9.92 13.70
N LYS A 30 14.60 10.32 13.21
CA LYS A 30 13.44 9.41 13.15
C LYS A 30 13.76 8.20 12.28
N LEU A 31 14.37 8.42 11.11
CA LEU A 31 14.75 7.33 10.22
C LEU A 31 15.88 6.46 10.77
N SER A 32 16.86 7.02 11.47
CA SER A 32 17.95 6.23 12.07
C SER A 32 17.41 5.25 13.10
N ASN A 33 16.45 5.71 13.91
CA ASN A 33 15.79 4.88 14.91
C ASN A 33 14.92 3.81 14.24
N LEU A 34 14.14 4.20 13.23
CA LEU A 34 13.27 3.29 12.48
C LEU A 34 14.02 2.19 11.74
N LEU A 35 15.16 2.52 11.12
CA LEU A 35 15.97 1.58 10.35
C LEU A 35 17.04 0.87 11.20
N HIS A 36 17.14 1.18 12.49
CA HIS A 36 18.17 0.67 13.39
C HIS A 36 19.61 0.84 12.85
N VAL A 37 19.92 2.03 12.33
CA VAL A 37 21.24 2.41 11.81
C VAL A 37 21.68 3.76 12.37
N CYS A 38 22.97 4.09 12.30
CA CYS A 38 23.41 5.44 12.70
C CYS A 38 23.11 6.49 11.63
N LYS A 39 22.97 7.75 12.04
CA LYS A 39 22.76 8.90 11.11
C LYS A 39 23.84 8.97 10.02
N THR A 40 25.09 8.60 10.34
CA THR A 40 26.20 8.56 9.36
C THR A 40 25.96 7.56 8.23
N THR A 41 25.39 6.38 8.52
CA THR A 41 25.03 5.40 7.49
C THR A 41 23.98 5.97 6.53
N LEU A 42 22.95 6.64 7.07
CA LEU A 42 21.93 7.29 6.24
C LEU A 42 22.52 8.41 5.37
N LEU A 43 23.43 9.21 5.91
CA LEU A 43 24.11 10.25 5.13
C LEU A 43 24.97 9.67 4.00
N ASN A 44 25.65 8.55 4.24
CA ASN A 44 26.40 7.85 3.21
C ASN A 44 25.47 7.30 2.12
N ASP A 45 24.34 6.71 2.49
CA ASP A 45 23.33 6.25 1.54
C ASP A 45 22.76 7.41 0.71
N ILE A 46 22.45 8.56 1.33
CA ILE A 46 21.99 9.76 0.63
C ILE A 46 23.06 10.28 -0.34
N ASN A 47 24.33 10.29 0.06
CA ASN A 47 25.42 10.71 -0.83
C ASN A 47 25.59 9.75 -2.02
N ASN A 48 25.44 8.45 -1.81
CA ASN A 48 25.44 7.47 -2.90
C ASN A 48 24.27 7.71 -3.86
N ILE A 49 23.07 7.91 -3.34
CA ILE A 49 21.88 8.27 -4.14
C ILE A 49 22.14 9.54 -4.95
N LYS A 50 22.71 10.58 -4.34
CA LYS A 50 23.01 11.83 -5.04
C LYS A 50 24.00 11.65 -6.17
N LYS A 51 25.00 10.80 -5.98
CA LYS A 51 26.01 10.51 -7.00
C LYS A 51 25.41 9.69 -8.14
N GLU A 52 24.58 8.71 -7.82
CA GLU A 52 23.93 7.82 -8.79
C GLU A 52 22.90 8.56 -9.65
N PHE A 53 22.22 9.54 -9.06
CA PHE A 53 21.09 10.26 -9.67
C PHE A 53 21.38 11.76 -9.89
N GLU A 54 22.64 12.15 -10.09
CA GLU A 54 23.05 13.55 -10.15
C GLU A 54 22.25 14.36 -11.18
N GLU A 55 22.05 13.82 -12.39
CA GLU A 55 21.30 14.46 -13.48
C GLU A 55 19.78 14.42 -13.25
N GLN A 56 19.33 13.52 -12.40
CA GLN A 56 17.92 13.24 -12.14
C GLN A 56 17.38 14.03 -10.94
N ILE A 57 18.25 14.68 -10.16
CA ILE A 57 17.88 15.43 -8.95
C ILE A 57 17.74 16.92 -9.27
N ALA A 58 16.55 17.46 -9.04
CA ALA A 58 16.23 18.87 -9.26
C ALA A 58 16.65 19.78 -8.08
N TYR A 59 16.65 19.25 -6.86
CA TYR A 59 16.93 20.04 -5.66
C TYR A 59 17.44 19.17 -4.51
N THR A 60 18.42 19.69 -3.75
CA THR A 60 18.80 19.12 -2.45
C THR A 60 19.06 20.22 -1.42
N HIS A 61 18.64 19.98 -0.19
CA HIS A 61 18.94 20.86 0.94
C HIS A 61 19.07 20.06 2.23
N ARG A 62 19.89 20.52 3.15
CA ARG A 62 20.05 19.92 4.47
C ARG A 62 20.05 21.00 5.54
N GLU A 63 19.17 20.81 6.53
CA GLU A 63 19.12 21.61 7.74
C GLU A 63 19.15 20.69 8.96
N LYS A 64 20.26 20.67 9.71
CA LYS A 64 20.47 19.80 10.88
C LYS A 64 20.19 18.32 10.56
N ASP A 65 19.10 17.79 11.09
CA ASP A 65 18.61 16.41 10.95
C ASP A 65 17.53 16.27 9.87
N ARG A 66 17.17 17.33 9.15
CA ARG A 66 16.26 17.28 8.01
C ARG A 66 17.03 17.30 6.72
N TYR A 67 16.69 16.39 5.81
CA TYR A 67 17.23 16.33 4.47
C TYR A 67 16.09 16.41 3.47
N THR A 68 16.21 17.29 2.50
CA THR A 68 15.24 17.52 1.43
C THR A 68 15.89 17.13 0.11
N LEU A 69 15.22 16.31 -0.69
CA LEU A 69 15.70 15.89 -2.01
C LEU A 69 14.52 15.70 -2.95
N TYR A 70 14.54 16.40 -4.08
CA TYR A 70 13.51 16.30 -5.11
C TYR A 70 14.11 15.69 -6.37
N PHE A 71 13.55 14.57 -6.82
CA PHE A 71 13.77 14.09 -8.17
C PHE A 71 13.03 14.97 -9.18
N SER A 72 13.54 15.00 -10.41
CA SER A 72 12.90 15.67 -11.54
C SER A 72 11.51 15.08 -11.81
N GLU A 73 10.55 15.94 -12.13
CA GLU A 73 9.12 15.57 -12.28
C GLU A 73 8.89 14.48 -13.33
N HIS A 74 9.74 14.41 -14.35
CA HIS A 74 9.61 13.47 -15.45
C HIS A 74 10.10 12.06 -15.13
N ILE A 75 10.80 11.86 -14.01
CA ILE A 75 11.45 10.58 -13.71
C ILE A 75 10.52 9.73 -12.86
N PRO A 76 10.02 8.60 -13.39
CA PRO A 76 9.17 7.71 -12.63
C PRO A 76 9.94 7.07 -11.47
N ARG A 77 9.27 6.90 -10.33
CA ARG A 77 9.82 6.20 -9.16
C ARG A 77 10.37 4.82 -9.52
N CYS A 78 9.66 4.05 -10.35
CA CYS A 78 10.10 2.72 -10.78
C CYS A 78 11.50 2.72 -11.43
N LYS A 79 11.85 3.72 -12.24
CA LYS A 79 13.17 3.83 -12.87
C LYS A 79 14.28 4.06 -11.84
N ILE A 80 14.01 4.86 -10.82
CA ILE A 80 14.94 5.07 -9.69
C ILE A 80 15.13 3.75 -8.93
N MET A 81 14.05 3.01 -8.68
CA MET A 81 14.12 1.71 -7.98
C MET A 81 14.91 0.67 -8.80
N GLN A 82 14.70 0.66 -10.12
CA GLN A 82 15.39 -0.23 -11.04
C GLN A 82 16.90 0.01 -11.04
N GLN A 83 17.32 1.25 -11.22
CA GLN A 83 18.75 1.61 -11.28
C GLN A 83 19.48 1.26 -9.96
N LEU A 84 18.84 1.48 -8.81
CA LEU A 84 19.42 1.07 -7.51
C LEU A 84 19.53 -0.44 -7.33
N SER A 85 18.58 -1.20 -7.88
CA SER A 85 18.48 -2.65 -7.68
C SER A 85 19.24 -3.44 -8.74
N GLN A 86 19.62 -2.82 -9.86
CA GLN A 86 20.25 -3.46 -11.02
C GLN A 86 21.51 -4.26 -10.65
N ASN A 87 22.25 -3.82 -9.63
CA ASN A 87 23.48 -4.45 -9.17
C ASN A 87 23.29 -5.42 -8.00
N SER A 88 22.05 -5.76 -7.64
CA SER A 88 21.78 -6.77 -6.60
C SER A 88 22.21 -8.15 -7.09
N LEU A 89 23.23 -8.71 -6.44
CA LEU A 89 23.71 -10.05 -6.75
C LEU A 89 22.66 -11.10 -6.40
N PHE A 90 21.88 -10.85 -5.34
CA PHE A 90 20.75 -11.71 -4.98
C PHE A 90 19.72 -11.77 -6.12
N LEU A 91 19.24 -10.62 -6.62
CA LEU A 91 18.24 -10.58 -7.69
C LEU A 91 18.76 -11.20 -8.99
N LYS A 92 20.02 -10.94 -9.37
CA LYS A 92 20.64 -11.58 -10.54
C LYS A 92 20.75 -13.09 -10.38
N THR A 93 21.03 -13.57 -9.17
CA THR A 93 21.03 -15.02 -8.88
C THR A 93 19.62 -15.60 -8.99
N CYS A 94 18.57 -14.90 -8.53
CA CYS A 94 17.19 -15.32 -8.76
C CYS A 94 16.87 -15.43 -10.26
N LEU A 95 17.28 -14.44 -11.06
CA LEU A 95 17.04 -14.45 -12.51
C LEU A 95 17.64 -15.69 -13.18
N LEU A 96 18.89 -16.03 -12.85
CA LEU A 96 19.56 -17.23 -13.35
C LEU A 96 18.73 -18.51 -13.10
N TYR A 97 18.19 -18.66 -11.89
CA TYR A 97 17.36 -19.81 -11.51
C TYR A 97 15.98 -19.84 -12.17
N LEU A 98 15.49 -18.71 -12.68
CA LEU A 98 14.18 -18.61 -13.33
C LEU A 98 14.27 -18.82 -14.84
N GLU A 99 15.39 -18.41 -15.45
CA GLU A 99 15.67 -18.54 -16.88
C GLU A 99 16.19 -19.93 -17.26
N GLU A 100 17.02 -20.55 -16.42
CA GLU A 100 17.63 -21.87 -16.69
C GLU A 100 16.96 -22.99 -15.91
N ASP A 101 16.76 -24.16 -16.53
CA ASP A 101 16.21 -25.34 -15.85
C ASP A 101 17.23 -26.04 -14.94
N GLU A 102 18.52 -25.96 -15.29
CA GLU A 102 19.65 -26.44 -14.47
C GLU A 102 20.72 -25.34 -14.33
N PRO A 103 20.54 -24.39 -13.41
CA PRO A 103 21.40 -23.21 -13.34
C PRO A 103 22.81 -23.54 -12.85
N ASP A 104 23.82 -23.14 -13.62
CA ASP A 104 25.21 -23.17 -13.18
C ASP A 104 25.57 -21.88 -12.42
N TYR A 105 25.40 -21.90 -11.10
CA TYR A 105 25.74 -20.78 -10.23
C TYR A 105 27.22 -20.35 -10.30
N LEU A 106 28.13 -21.16 -10.88
CA LEU A 106 29.51 -20.76 -11.10
C LEU A 106 29.65 -19.72 -12.21
N GLN A 107 28.70 -19.64 -13.15
CA GLN A 107 28.66 -18.57 -14.16
C GLN A 107 28.65 -17.18 -13.51
N LEU A 108 28.06 -17.04 -12.31
CA LEU A 108 28.07 -15.78 -11.56
C LEU A 108 29.50 -15.33 -11.19
N THR A 109 30.45 -16.26 -11.02
CA THR A 109 31.83 -15.89 -10.71
C THR A 109 32.51 -15.18 -11.88
N GLU A 110 32.16 -15.55 -13.11
CA GLU A 110 32.66 -14.94 -14.33
C GLU A 110 31.90 -13.66 -14.68
N CYS A 111 30.56 -13.70 -14.64
CA CYS A 111 29.71 -12.58 -15.03
C CYS A 111 29.74 -11.41 -14.03
N GLU A 112 29.81 -11.70 -12.73
CA GLU A 112 29.71 -10.70 -11.66
C GLU A 112 31.03 -10.49 -10.92
N PHE A 113 32.12 -11.14 -11.36
CA PHE A 113 33.46 -11.03 -10.78
C PHE A 113 33.51 -11.31 -9.26
N ILE A 114 32.71 -12.29 -8.80
CA ILE A 114 32.63 -12.69 -7.39
C ILE A 114 33.39 -14.00 -7.12
N SER A 115 33.78 -14.22 -5.86
CA SER A 115 34.40 -15.48 -5.47
C SER A 115 33.41 -16.65 -5.50
N VAL A 116 33.93 -17.87 -5.70
CA VAL A 116 33.14 -19.12 -5.63
C VAL A 116 32.39 -19.23 -4.30
N SER A 117 33.02 -18.86 -3.18
CA SER A 117 32.39 -18.86 -1.86
C SER A 117 31.19 -17.89 -1.79
N LYS A 118 31.29 -16.72 -2.43
CA LYS A 118 30.17 -15.76 -2.51
C LYS A 118 29.05 -16.29 -3.40
N ALA A 119 29.37 -16.86 -4.57
CA ALA A 119 28.38 -17.48 -5.46
C ALA A 119 27.61 -18.61 -4.75
N TYR A 120 28.32 -19.47 -4.00
CA TYR A 120 27.69 -20.53 -3.20
C TYR A 120 26.79 -19.99 -2.08
N SER A 121 27.19 -18.89 -1.43
CA SER A 121 26.34 -18.22 -0.44
C SER A 121 25.07 -17.62 -1.05
N LEU A 122 25.15 -17.04 -2.26
CA LEU A 122 23.99 -16.50 -2.97
C LEU A 122 23.02 -17.60 -3.36
N LYS A 123 23.53 -18.73 -3.88
CA LYS A 123 22.73 -19.93 -4.14
C LYS A 123 21.90 -20.34 -2.92
N LYS A 124 22.54 -20.43 -1.75
CA LYS A 124 21.84 -20.78 -0.50
C LYS A 124 20.75 -19.77 -0.13
N GLN A 125 21.01 -18.48 -0.32
CA GLN A 125 20.04 -17.42 -0.03
C GLN A 125 18.83 -17.50 -0.97
N VAL A 126 19.06 -17.72 -2.27
CA VAL A 126 17.97 -17.86 -3.26
C VAL A 126 17.12 -19.09 -2.99
N LEU A 127 17.72 -20.24 -2.69
CA LEU A 127 16.96 -21.45 -2.35
C LEU A 127 16.16 -21.28 -1.05
N ALA A 128 16.69 -20.57 -0.05
CA ALA A 128 15.96 -20.23 1.16
C ALA A 128 14.77 -19.31 0.86
N TYR A 129 14.97 -18.28 0.04
CA TYR A 129 13.90 -17.38 -0.40
C TYR A 129 12.77 -18.13 -1.11
N PHE A 130 13.08 -19.00 -2.08
CA PHE A 130 12.07 -19.80 -2.77
C PHE A 130 11.31 -20.72 -1.82
N ASN A 131 12.01 -21.37 -0.88
CA ASN A 131 11.37 -22.19 0.14
C ASN A 131 10.42 -21.37 1.04
N ASP A 132 10.80 -20.15 1.44
CA ASP A 132 9.95 -19.26 2.23
C ASP A 132 8.70 -18.82 1.45
N CYS A 133 8.81 -18.69 0.12
CA CYS A 133 7.65 -18.47 -0.75
C CYS A 133 6.74 -19.70 -0.89
N GLY A 134 7.12 -20.87 -0.34
CA GLY A 134 6.36 -22.12 -0.46
C GLY A 134 6.72 -22.97 -1.68
N ILE A 135 7.79 -22.62 -2.39
CA ILE A 135 8.25 -23.37 -3.56
C ILE A 135 9.01 -24.62 -3.10
N GLU A 136 8.64 -25.77 -3.64
CA GLU A 136 9.27 -27.04 -3.30
C GLU A 136 10.73 -27.07 -3.81
N ILE A 137 11.65 -27.54 -2.98
CA ILE A 137 13.07 -27.72 -3.33
C ILE A 137 13.38 -29.23 -3.39
N ASP A 138 13.53 -29.76 -4.60
CA ASP A 138 13.90 -31.17 -4.85
C ASP A 138 15.37 -31.24 -5.29
N ARG A 139 16.20 -32.00 -4.55
CA ARG A 139 17.64 -32.18 -4.84
C ARG A 139 18.38 -30.86 -5.16
N TYR A 140 18.12 -29.81 -4.37
CA TYR A 140 18.69 -28.46 -4.54
C TYR A 140 18.23 -27.68 -5.78
N SER A 141 17.13 -28.09 -6.40
CA SER A 141 16.50 -27.41 -7.54
C SER A 141 15.06 -27.02 -7.18
N PRO A 142 14.68 -25.75 -7.36
CA PRO A 142 13.31 -25.32 -7.12
C PRO A 142 12.35 -25.88 -8.17
N ARG A 143 11.17 -26.31 -7.74
CA ARG A 143 10.07 -26.79 -8.59
C ARG A 143 8.98 -25.73 -8.63
N PHE A 144 8.93 -24.99 -9.74
CA PHE A 144 7.92 -23.98 -9.97
C PHE A 144 6.77 -24.54 -10.81
N THR A 145 5.55 -24.13 -10.51
CA THR A 145 4.51 -24.03 -11.55
C THR A 145 4.87 -22.91 -12.53
N GLU A 146 4.30 -22.94 -13.75
CA GLU A 146 4.55 -21.86 -14.72
C GLU A 146 4.00 -20.51 -14.26
N MET A 147 2.92 -20.48 -13.46
CA MET A 147 2.38 -19.25 -12.90
C MET A 147 3.38 -18.62 -11.93
N GLU A 148 3.88 -19.40 -10.95
CA GLU A 148 4.89 -18.93 -9.99
C GLU A 148 6.17 -18.48 -10.67
N ARG A 149 6.70 -19.27 -11.62
CA ARG A 149 7.93 -18.92 -12.36
C ARG A 149 7.77 -17.59 -13.08
N ARG A 150 6.66 -17.36 -13.76
CA ARG A 150 6.42 -16.13 -14.53
C ARG A 150 6.18 -14.91 -13.64
N LEU A 151 5.46 -15.06 -12.53
CA LEU A 151 5.28 -13.97 -11.56
C LEU A 151 6.59 -13.61 -10.86
N LEU A 152 7.42 -14.60 -10.50
CA LEU A 152 8.76 -14.36 -9.97
C LEU A 152 9.68 -13.69 -10.99
N LEU A 153 9.65 -14.16 -12.25
CA LEU A 153 10.40 -13.54 -13.33
C LEU A 153 9.96 -12.09 -13.51
N LEU A 154 8.65 -11.81 -13.49
CA LEU A 154 8.11 -10.45 -13.50
C LEU A 154 8.68 -9.61 -12.35
N ASN A 155 8.68 -10.11 -11.12
CA ASN A 155 9.21 -9.40 -9.95
C ASN A 155 10.69 -9.05 -10.11
N VAL A 156 11.49 -10.05 -10.47
CA VAL A 156 12.94 -9.93 -10.58
C VAL A 156 13.30 -9.02 -11.75
N SER A 157 12.71 -9.23 -12.93
CA SER A 157 12.94 -8.38 -14.10
C SER A 157 12.47 -6.95 -13.87
N TYR A 158 11.31 -6.75 -13.23
CA TYR A 158 10.82 -5.40 -12.87
C TYR A 158 11.80 -4.67 -11.96
N ARG A 159 12.42 -5.37 -11.00
CA ARG A 159 13.41 -4.77 -10.10
C ARG A 159 14.74 -4.54 -10.77
N LEU A 160 15.20 -5.42 -11.66
CA LEU A 160 16.47 -5.25 -12.36
C LEU A 160 16.40 -4.24 -13.53
N GLY A 161 15.20 -3.91 -14.00
CA GLY A 161 14.99 -3.05 -15.18
C GLY A 161 15.43 -3.71 -16.50
N GLY A 162 15.61 -5.04 -16.49
CA GLY A 162 16.14 -5.81 -17.62
C GLY A 162 15.03 -6.28 -18.56
N PHE A 163 14.69 -5.44 -19.55
CA PHE A 163 13.75 -5.78 -20.64
C PHE A 163 14.37 -5.65 -22.04
N ASN A 164 15.56 -5.06 -22.12
CA ASN A 164 16.08 -4.54 -23.38
C ASN A 164 16.60 -5.62 -24.34
N SER A 165 16.68 -6.89 -23.91
CA SER A 165 17.14 -8.02 -24.71
C SER A 165 16.01 -8.93 -25.21
N TRP A 166 14.74 -8.60 -24.96
CA TRP A 166 13.61 -9.43 -25.36
C TRP A 166 13.25 -9.20 -26.84
N GLU A 167 13.25 -10.27 -27.61
CA GLU A 167 12.79 -10.25 -29.00
C GLU A 167 11.26 -10.29 -29.05
N LEU A 168 10.65 -9.12 -29.27
CA LEU A 168 9.20 -8.94 -29.36
C LEU A 168 8.82 -8.41 -30.75
N PRO A 169 7.60 -8.70 -31.24
CA PRO A 169 7.06 -8.04 -32.43
C PRO A 169 7.07 -6.52 -32.29
N GLU A 170 7.35 -5.80 -33.38
CA GLU A 170 7.46 -4.32 -33.38
C GLU A 170 6.20 -3.62 -32.82
N SER A 171 5.02 -4.17 -33.11
CA SER A 171 3.74 -3.64 -32.63
C SER A 171 3.34 -4.11 -31.23
N PHE A 172 4.13 -4.97 -30.57
CA PHE A 172 3.72 -5.64 -29.32
C PHE A 172 3.29 -4.64 -28.24
N PHE A 173 4.13 -3.66 -27.92
CA PHE A 173 3.84 -2.69 -26.86
C PHE A 173 2.69 -1.75 -27.21
N GLU A 174 2.55 -1.36 -28.48
CA GLU A 174 1.41 -0.57 -28.94
C GLU A 174 0.09 -1.34 -28.73
N ARG A 175 0.05 -2.63 -29.10
CA ARG A 175 -1.14 -3.46 -28.91
C ARG A 175 -1.42 -3.75 -27.45
N ALA A 176 -0.38 -3.98 -26.65
CA ALA A 176 -0.48 -4.15 -25.22
C ALA A 176 -1.09 -2.90 -24.55
N ASP A 177 -0.65 -1.71 -24.95
CA ASP A 177 -1.19 -0.45 -24.46
C ASP A 177 -2.67 -0.28 -24.81
N ARG A 178 -3.05 -0.53 -26.07
CA ARG A 178 -4.47 -0.50 -26.49
C ARG A 178 -5.33 -1.51 -25.73
N PHE A 179 -4.78 -2.68 -25.41
CA PHE A 179 -5.48 -3.67 -24.60
C PHE A 179 -5.69 -3.21 -23.16
N ILE A 180 -4.68 -2.61 -22.51
CA ILE A 180 -4.83 -2.00 -21.18
C ILE A 180 -5.87 -0.87 -21.21
N GLU A 181 -5.83 -0.01 -22.24
CA GLU A 181 -6.81 1.06 -22.44
C GLU A 181 -8.23 0.51 -22.56
N SER A 182 -8.42 -0.55 -23.35
CA SER A 182 -9.74 -1.21 -23.48
C SER A 182 -10.24 -1.78 -22.13
N VAL A 183 -9.36 -2.38 -21.32
CA VAL A 183 -9.72 -2.82 -19.95
C VAL A 183 -10.08 -1.63 -19.07
N THR A 184 -9.34 -0.52 -19.16
CA THR A 184 -9.61 0.72 -18.42
C THR A 184 -10.96 1.33 -18.81
N GLU A 185 -11.28 1.40 -20.11
CA GLU A 185 -12.57 1.89 -20.61
C GLU A 185 -13.74 1.03 -20.14
N ASN A 186 -13.59 -0.30 -20.21
CA ASN A 186 -14.63 -1.26 -19.80
C ASN A 186 -14.91 -1.27 -18.30
N SER A 187 -13.94 -0.87 -17.48
CA SER A 187 -14.01 -1.02 -16.02
C SER A 187 -14.06 0.30 -15.25
N GLY A 188 -13.73 1.42 -15.89
CA GLY A 188 -13.47 2.71 -15.22
C GLY A 188 -12.22 2.72 -14.33
N ARG A 189 -11.43 1.63 -14.32
CA ARG A 189 -10.20 1.51 -13.52
C ARG A 189 -9.02 2.12 -14.25
N PHE A 190 -8.21 2.89 -13.53
CA PHE A 190 -6.98 3.48 -14.03
C PHE A 190 -5.75 2.77 -13.47
N TYR A 191 -4.85 2.33 -14.34
CA TYR A 191 -3.55 1.76 -13.95
C TYR A 191 -2.48 2.85 -14.04
N ASP A 192 -1.84 3.14 -12.91
CA ASP A 192 -0.76 4.13 -12.87
C ASP A 192 0.48 3.66 -13.65
N LYS A 193 1.46 4.53 -13.84
CA LYS A 193 2.68 4.22 -14.60
C LYS A 193 3.41 2.97 -14.08
N GLU A 194 3.44 2.76 -12.77
CA GLU A 194 4.11 1.59 -12.17
C GLU A 194 3.33 0.31 -12.49
N ASN A 195 2.01 0.30 -12.29
CA ASN A 195 1.18 -0.88 -12.58
C ASN A 195 1.10 -1.17 -14.08
N LYS A 196 1.09 -0.13 -14.94
CA LYS A 196 1.17 -0.30 -16.39
C LYS A 196 2.49 -0.96 -16.78
N GLU A 197 3.62 -0.55 -16.22
CA GLU A 197 4.91 -1.19 -16.47
C GLU A 197 4.88 -2.68 -16.03
N ILE A 198 4.35 -2.99 -14.85
CA ILE A 198 4.18 -4.38 -14.37
C ILE A 198 3.34 -5.22 -15.35
N LEU A 199 2.22 -4.69 -15.84
CA LEU A 199 1.36 -5.36 -16.83
C LEU A 199 2.13 -5.63 -18.14
N LEU A 200 2.79 -4.62 -18.70
CA LEU A 200 3.54 -4.74 -19.94
C LEU A 200 4.66 -5.78 -19.86
N ILE A 201 5.37 -5.81 -18.73
CA ILE A 201 6.41 -6.80 -18.47
C ILE A 201 5.80 -8.20 -18.38
N GLY A 202 4.71 -8.35 -17.62
CA GLY A 202 4.04 -9.64 -17.48
C GLY A 202 3.53 -10.16 -18.82
N PHE A 203 2.97 -9.28 -19.66
CA PHE A 203 2.52 -9.62 -21.01
C PHE A 203 3.66 -10.14 -21.88
N ALA A 204 4.80 -9.45 -21.88
CA ALA A 204 5.98 -9.87 -22.63
C ALA A 204 6.55 -11.20 -22.11
N ILE A 205 6.61 -11.39 -20.79
CA ILE A 205 7.00 -12.68 -20.18
C ILE A 205 6.08 -13.79 -20.65
N SER A 206 4.77 -13.57 -20.64
CA SER A 206 3.80 -14.57 -21.11
C SER A 206 3.99 -14.89 -22.59
N PHE A 207 4.24 -13.87 -23.42
CA PHE A 207 4.46 -14.03 -24.85
C PHE A 207 5.71 -14.86 -25.16
N LEU A 208 6.79 -14.67 -24.41
CA LEU A 208 8.03 -15.42 -24.58
C LEU A 208 7.90 -16.84 -24.01
N ARG A 209 7.40 -16.97 -22.78
CA ARG A 209 7.35 -18.25 -22.07
C ARG A 209 6.36 -19.25 -22.67
N GLN A 210 5.27 -18.80 -23.29
CA GLN A 210 4.33 -19.72 -23.95
C GLN A 210 4.97 -20.54 -25.09
N GLN A 211 6.11 -20.10 -25.63
CA GLN A 211 6.87 -20.83 -26.65
C GLN A 211 7.58 -22.04 -26.06
N VAL A 212 7.95 -21.96 -24.78
CA VAL A 212 8.61 -23.03 -24.01
C VAL A 212 7.55 -23.90 -23.31
N CYS A 213 6.67 -23.27 -22.52
CA CYS A 213 5.65 -23.94 -21.74
C CYS A 213 4.44 -23.01 -21.54
N ALA A 214 3.25 -23.44 -21.98
CA ALA A 214 2.02 -22.69 -21.76
C ALA A 214 1.57 -22.78 -20.29
N VAL A 215 0.90 -21.74 -19.78
CA VAL A 215 0.40 -21.77 -18.41
C VAL A 215 -0.67 -22.85 -18.25
N THR A 216 -0.52 -23.66 -17.21
CA THR A 216 -1.54 -24.63 -16.78
C THR A 216 -2.23 -24.10 -15.54
N ILE A 217 -3.55 -24.15 -15.50
CA ILE A 217 -4.34 -23.57 -14.40
C ILE A 217 -5.43 -24.55 -13.98
N ASP A 218 -5.65 -24.62 -12.68
CA ASP A 218 -6.77 -25.37 -12.09
C ASP A 218 -8.11 -24.78 -12.57
N SER A 219 -9.01 -25.63 -13.04
CA SER A 219 -10.35 -25.19 -13.44
C SER A 219 -11.09 -24.49 -12.30
N LYS A 220 -10.86 -24.90 -11.04
CA LYS A 220 -11.43 -24.22 -9.87
C LYS A 220 -10.96 -22.78 -9.74
N PHE A 221 -9.69 -22.50 -10.07
CA PHE A 221 -9.15 -21.14 -10.04
C PHE A 221 -9.93 -20.22 -10.99
N ILE A 222 -10.20 -20.70 -12.21
CA ILE A 222 -10.95 -19.94 -13.22
C ILE A 222 -12.40 -19.70 -12.80
N GLU A 223 -13.06 -20.72 -12.24
CA GLU A 223 -14.45 -20.57 -11.79
C GLU A 223 -14.60 -19.57 -10.64
N GLU A 224 -13.60 -19.45 -9.77
CA GLU A 224 -13.62 -18.46 -8.69
C GLU A 224 -13.33 -17.04 -9.20
N ILE A 225 -12.35 -16.85 -10.10
CA ILE A 225 -12.05 -15.52 -10.64
C ILE A 225 -13.16 -14.99 -11.54
N LYS A 226 -13.94 -15.87 -12.21
CA LYS A 226 -15.16 -15.51 -12.97
C LYS A 226 -16.22 -14.82 -12.14
N LYS A 227 -16.25 -15.04 -10.82
CA LYS A 227 -17.17 -14.34 -9.91
C LYS A 227 -16.78 -12.87 -9.75
N ARG A 228 -15.54 -12.50 -10.07
CA ARG A 228 -15.01 -11.14 -9.90
C ARG A 228 -15.26 -10.31 -11.15
N PRO A 229 -15.55 -9.01 -11.02
CA PRO A 229 -15.83 -8.16 -12.17
C PRO A 229 -14.64 -8.02 -13.12
N THR A 230 -13.40 -8.16 -12.61
CA THR A 230 -12.17 -8.16 -13.43
C THR A 230 -12.23 -9.18 -14.57
N TYR A 231 -12.85 -10.35 -14.37
CA TYR A 231 -12.95 -11.36 -15.43
C TYR A 231 -13.63 -10.79 -16.68
N ASN A 232 -14.82 -10.21 -16.50
CA ASN A 232 -15.62 -9.68 -17.61
C ASN A 232 -14.92 -8.51 -18.31
N TYR A 233 -14.24 -7.64 -17.57
CA TYR A 233 -13.51 -6.51 -18.13
C TYR A 233 -12.36 -6.96 -19.03
N VAL A 234 -11.58 -7.95 -18.57
CA VAL A 234 -10.42 -8.48 -19.29
C VAL A 234 -10.86 -9.38 -20.45
N GLU A 235 -11.88 -10.22 -20.26
CA GLU A 235 -12.45 -11.06 -21.33
C GLU A 235 -13.01 -10.19 -22.47
N SER A 236 -13.78 -9.16 -22.14
CA SER A 236 -14.32 -8.23 -23.14
C SER A 236 -13.20 -7.53 -23.93
N ALA A 237 -12.16 -7.05 -23.27
CA ALA A 237 -11.01 -6.45 -23.96
C ALA A 237 -10.24 -7.50 -24.79
N TRP A 238 -10.17 -8.75 -24.32
CA TRP A 238 -9.46 -9.83 -24.99
C TRP A 238 -10.13 -10.21 -26.30
N GLU A 239 -11.46 -10.26 -26.31
CA GLU A 239 -12.26 -10.57 -27.49
C GLU A 239 -12.30 -9.42 -28.51
N ASN A 240 -12.29 -8.17 -28.03
CA ASN A 240 -12.47 -6.98 -28.88
C ASN A 240 -11.16 -6.34 -29.37
N THR A 241 -10.01 -6.83 -28.91
CA THR A 241 -8.70 -6.35 -29.38
C THR A 241 -7.96 -7.42 -30.17
N ASP A 242 -6.99 -6.98 -30.99
CA ASP A 242 -6.10 -7.88 -31.72
C ASP A 242 -4.96 -8.43 -30.84
N PHE A 243 -4.93 -8.10 -29.55
CA PHE A 243 -3.86 -8.49 -28.65
C PHE A 243 -3.82 -10.00 -28.41
N GLN A 244 -4.99 -10.65 -28.34
CA GLN A 244 -5.11 -12.10 -28.21
C GLN A 244 -4.40 -12.89 -29.32
N THR A 245 -4.16 -12.27 -30.50
CA THR A 245 -3.49 -12.94 -31.62
C THR A 245 -2.04 -13.31 -31.34
N TYR A 246 -1.41 -12.69 -30.34
CA TYR A 246 -0.07 -13.06 -29.89
C TYR A 246 -0.03 -14.29 -28.99
N TYR A 247 -1.17 -14.76 -28.50
CA TYR A 247 -1.23 -15.69 -27.38
C TYR A 247 -1.96 -16.98 -27.71
N LYS A 248 -1.49 -18.08 -27.12
CA LYS A 248 -2.28 -19.31 -26.98
C LYS A 248 -3.47 -19.07 -26.05
N LYS A 249 -4.54 -19.85 -26.20
CA LYS A 249 -5.79 -19.66 -25.43
C LYS A 249 -5.57 -19.75 -23.92
N GLU A 250 -4.68 -20.63 -23.49
CA GLU A 250 -4.35 -20.89 -22.08
C GLU A 250 -3.74 -19.67 -21.40
N GLU A 251 -3.09 -18.79 -22.16
CA GLU A 251 -2.40 -17.61 -21.65
C GLU A 251 -3.34 -16.53 -21.15
N PHE A 252 -4.60 -16.51 -21.60
CA PHE A 252 -5.63 -15.58 -21.12
C PHE A 252 -5.67 -15.53 -19.60
N ALA A 253 -5.48 -16.66 -18.95
CA ALA A 253 -5.61 -16.74 -17.51
C ALA A 253 -4.38 -16.23 -16.74
N PHE A 254 -3.19 -16.25 -17.34
CA PHE A 254 -2.05 -15.49 -16.82
C PHE A 254 -2.31 -13.98 -16.92
N ILE A 255 -2.79 -13.53 -18.08
CA ILE A 255 -3.15 -12.13 -18.32
C ILE A 255 -4.20 -11.65 -17.32
N LEU A 256 -5.26 -12.44 -17.11
CA LEU A 256 -6.29 -12.18 -16.11
C LEU A 256 -5.71 -12.13 -14.68
N THR A 257 -4.77 -13.01 -14.36
CA THR A 257 -4.11 -13.05 -13.04
C THR A 257 -3.33 -11.76 -12.80
N LEU A 258 -2.61 -11.23 -13.79
CA LEU A 258 -1.92 -9.94 -13.68
C LEU A 258 -2.87 -8.80 -13.36
N PHE A 259 -4.01 -8.70 -14.06
CA PHE A 259 -5.01 -7.66 -13.78
C PHE A 259 -5.67 -7.82 -12.41
N ASN A 260 -5.89 -9.05 -11.94
CA ASN A 260 -6.41 -9.29 -10.60
C ASN A 260 -5.43 -8.83 -9.52
N LEU A 261 -4.12 -9.08 -9.72
CA LEU A 261 -3.07 -8.78 -8.74
C LEU A 261 -2.62 -7.31 -8.78
N CYS A 262 -2.64 -6.65 -9.94
CA CYS A 262 -2.20 -5.27 -10.05
C CYS A 262 -3.12 -4.30 -9.29
N ASN A 263 -2.52 -3.21 -8.81
CA ASN A 263 -3.24 -2.12 -8.19
C ASN A 263 -3.85 -1.21 -9.25
N TYR A 264 -5.00 -0.63 -8.92
CA TYR A 264 -5.72 0.29 -9.79
C TYR A 264 -6.36 1.41 -8.97
N GLY A 265 -6.57 2.55 -9.62
CA GLY A 265 -7.29 3.70 -9.09
C GLY A 265 -8.54 4.02 -9.90
N PHE A 266 -9.15 5.16 -9.58
CA PHE A 266 -10.36 5.66 -10.24
C PHE A 266 -10.29 7.18 -10.37
N HIS A 267 -10.98 7.72 -11.37
CA HIS A 267 -11.07 9.17 -11.60
C HIS A 267 -12.31 9.82 -10.96
N SER A 268 -13.22 9.05 -10.37
CA SER A 268 -14.41 9.58 -9.69
C SER A 268 -14.85 8.70 -8.52
N TYR A 269 -15.55 9.31 -7.55
CA TYR A 269 -16.14 8.59 -6.42
C TYR A 269 -17.25 7.62 -6.85
N GLN A 270 -18.02 7.96 -7.88
CA GLN A 270 -19.08 7.09 -8.40
C GLN A 270 -18.52 5.72 -8.82
N LEU A 271 -17.42 5.72 -9.59
CA LEU A 271 -16.77 4.49 -10.02
C LEU A 271 -16.18 3.69 -8.84
N ILE A 272 -15.67 4.39 -7.82
CA ILE A 272 -15.21 3.77 -6.57
C ILE A 272 -16.35 3.02 -5.90
N ALA A 273 -17.54 3.64 -5.81
CA ALA A 273 -18.71 3.05 -5.17
C ALA A 273 -19.29 1.87 -5.95
N GLU A 274 -19.37 1.97 -7.28
CA GLU A 274 -19.83 0.88 -8.16
C GLU A 274 -18.91 -0.35 -8.09
N ASP A 275 -17.58 -0.14 -8.18
CA ASP A 275 -16.59 -1.22 -8.03
C ASP A 275 -16.63 -1.84 -6.63
N PHE A 276 -16.80 -1.00 -5.60
CA PHE A 276 -16.91 -1.47 -4.21
C PHE A 276 -18.10 -2.39 -4.02
N GLN A 277 -19.30 -2.03 -4.53
CA GLN A 277 -20.49 -2.87 -4.40
C GLN A 277 -20.30 -4.26 -5.03
N GLN A 278 -19.72 -4.30 -6.22
CA GLN A 278 -19.46 -5.57 -6.92
C GLN A 278 -18.45 -6.44 -6.15
N LEU A 279 -17.37 -5.83 -5.63
CA LEU A 279 -16.35 -6.57 -4.88
C LEU A 279 -16.84 -6.98 -3.48
N HIS A 280 -17.60 -6.12 -2.81
CA HIS A 280 -18.20 -6.42 -1.50
C HIS A 280 -19.06 -7.68 -1.58
N GLN A 281 -19.88 -7.80 -2.63
CA GLN A 281 -20.71 -8.97 -2.82
C GLN A 281 -19.86 -10.26 -2.92
N VAL A 282 -18.75 -10.21 -3.65
CA VAL A 282 -17.91 -11.38 -3.92
C VAL A 282 -17.02 -11.75 -2.75
N PHE A 283 -16.41 -10.77 -2.08
CA PHE A 283 -15.39 -11.00 -1.06
C PHE A 283 -15.91 -10.96 0.36
N ILE A 284 -17.03 -10.28 0.62
CA ILE A 284 -17.59 -10.13 1.97
C ILE A 284 -18.92 -10.88 2.03
N ASP A 285 -19.93 -10.50 1.24
CA ASP A 285 -21.29 -11.04 1.39
C ASP A 285 -21.36 -12.55 1.23
N ASN A 286 -20.66 -13.06 0.23
CA ASN A 286 -20.64 -14.48 -0.16
C ASN A 286 -19.51 -15.28 0.53
N THR A 287 -18.73 -14.69 1.43
CA THR A 287 -17.58 -15.34 2.07
C THR A 287 -17.70 -15.27 3.61
N PRO A 288 -18.34 -16.28 4.24
CA PRO A 288 -18.56 -16.30 5.70
C PRO A 288 -17.30 -16.09 6.53
N GLU A 289 -16.18 -16.67 6.09
CA GLU A 289 -14.88 -16.59 6.76
C GLU A 289 -14.37 -15.14 6.85
N ILE A 290 -14.64 -14.32 5.83
CA ILE A 290 -14.28 -12.90 5.83
C ILE A 290 -15.19 -12.11 6.76
N LYS A 291 -16.49 -12.41 6.83
CA LYS A 291 -17.40 -11.77 7.80
C LYS A 291 -16.98 -12.05 9.24
N GLU A 292 -16.56 -13.27 9.54
CA GLU A 292 -16.01 -13.63 10.85
C GLU A 292 -14.72 -12.87 11.16
N LEU A 293 -13.84 -12.70 10.17
CA LEU A 293 -12.65 -11.87 10.31
C LEU A 293 -13.03 -10.42 10.64
N VAL A 294 -13.97 -9.81 9.90
CA VAL A 294 -14.47 -8.45 10.18
C VAL A 294 -14.99 -8.35 11.62
N ALA A 295 -15.85 -9.27 12.06
CA ALA A 295 -16.36 -9.28 13.43
C ALA A 295 -15.26 -9.42 14.50
N THR A 296 -14.19 -10.16 14.19
CA THR A 296 -13.01 -10.28 15.06
C THR A 296 -12.27 -8.94 15.17
N PHE A 297 -12.11 -8.22 14.06
CA PHE A 297 -11.57 -6.86 14.06
C PHE A 297 -12.47 -5.91 14.88
N GLU A 298 -13.79 -5.96 14.69
CA GLU A 298 -14.74 -5.11 15.44
C GLU A 298 -14.64 -5.33 16.95
N SER A 299 -14.61 -6.60 17.38
CA SER A 299 -14.48 -6.94 18.78
C SER A 299 -13.13 -6.54 19.36
N HIS A 300 -12.04 -6.64 18.59
CA HIS A 300 -10.69 -6.32 19.06
C HIS A 300 -10.50 -4.80 19.22
N PHE A 301 -10.96 -4.02 18.25
CA PHE A 301 -10.81 -2.57 18.26
C PHE A 301 -11.98 -1.84 18.93
N ASN A 302 -13.07 -2.54 19.24
CA ASN A 302 -14.31 -1.98 19.78
C ASN A 302 -14.87 -0.85 18.89
N GLN A 303 -14.94 -1.13 17.58
CA GLN A 303 -15.42 -0.20 16.55
C GLN A 303 -16.31 -0.94 15.56
N GLU A 304 -17.35 -0.27 15.05
CA GLU A 304 -18.18 -0.78 13.96
C GLU A 304 -17.38 -0.66 12.64
N LEU A 305 -17.03 -1.81 12.07
CA LEU A 305 -16.22 -1.93 10.86
C LEU A 305 -16.98 -2.62 9.73
N PHE A 306 -18.00 -3.41 10.04
CA PHE A 306 -18.93 -3.91 9.04
C PHE A 306 -19.73 -2.73 8.45
N GLY A 307 -19.76 -2.61 7.13
CA GLY A 307 -20.29 -1.44 6.41
C GLY A 307 -19.37 -0.21 6.40
N ASN A 308 -18.21 -0.26 7.08
CA ASN A 308 -17.21 0.81 7.00
C ASN A 308 -16.44 0.68 5.67
N GLN A 309 -16.88 1.45 4.66
CA GLN A 309 -16.34 1.36 3.30
C GLN A 309 -14.80 1.45 3.21
N PRO A 310 -14.10 2.38 3.91
CA PRO A 310 -12.63 2.41 3.93
C PRO A 310 -12.02 1.10 4.43
N PHE A 311 -12.50 0.55 5.55
CA PHE A 311 -12.00 -0.68 6.13
C PHE A 311 -12.24 -1.88 5.21
N GLU A 312 -13.47 -2.07 4.77
CA GLU A 312 -13.85 -3.19 3.92
C GLU A 312 -13.10 -3.14 2.58
N ARG A 313 -12.89 -1.95 2.02
CA ARG A 313 -12.11 -1.78 0.79
C ARG A 313 -10.64 -2.13 1.00
N ALA A 314 -10.04 -1.72 2.12
CA ALA A 314 -8.66 -2.09 2.47
C ALA A 314 -8.51 -3.61 2.65
N LEU A 315 -9.49 -4.25 3.30
CA LEU A 315 -9.51 -5.70 3.47
C LEU A 315 -9.69 -6.43 2.14
N ILE A 316 -10.64 -6.02 1.30
CA ILE A 316 -10.84 -6.54 -0.06
C ILE A 316 -9.55 -6.44 -0.87
N HIS A 317 -8.84 -5.31 -0.78
CA HIS A 317 -7.59 -5.11 -1.49
C HIS A 317 -6.54 -6.17 -1.11
N LEU A 318 -6.34 -6.39 0.19
CA LEU A 318 -5.43 -7.41 0.71
C LEU A 318 -5.85 -8.84 0.32
N MET A 319 -7.14 -9.16 0.40
CA MET A 319 -7.65 -10.50 0.07
C MET A 319 -7.61 -10.78 -1.44
N ARG A 320 -7.83 -9.76 -2.27
CA ARG A 320 -7.73 -9.87 -3.73
C ARG A 320 -6.31 -10.22 -4.18
N SER A 321 -5.29 -9.62 -3.56
CA SER A 321 -3.88 -9.90 -3.85
C SER A 321 -3.41 -11.23 -3.26
N ALA A 322 -3.99 -11.66 -2.12
CA ALA A 322 -3.66 -12.93 -1.48
C ALA A 322 -4.18 -14.18 -2.22
N TRP A 323 -4.83 -14.00 -3.37
CA TRP A 323 -5.33 -15.09 -4.20
C TRP A 323 -4.23 -16.08 -4.59
N ASP A 324 -4.39 -17.34 -4.19
CA ASP A 324 -3.41 -18.43 -4.34
C ASP A 324 -1.99 -18.07 -3.86
N ASN A 325 -1.90 -17.15 -2.88
CA ASN A 325 -0.66 -16.59 -2.35
C ASN A 325 0.22 -15.87 -3.39
N TYR A 326 -0.30 -15.51 -4.58
CA TYR A 326 0.51 -14.91 -5.64
C TYR A 326 1.07 -13.51 -5.33
N GLN A 327 0.53 -12.80 -4.34
CA GLN A 327 1.17 -11.59 -3.80
C GLN A 327 2.60 -11.81 -3.26
N LEU A 328 3.01 -13.05 -2.99
CA LEU A 328 4.39 -13.36 -2.62
C LEU A 328 5.37 -13.12 -3.77
N PHE A 329 4.86 -13.17 -5.00
CA PHE A 329 5.62 -13.08 -6.23
C PHE A 329 5.45 -11.74 -6.94
N MET A 330 4.56 -10.85 -6.51
CA MET A 330 4.35 -9.58 -7.19
C MET A 330 5.40 -8.51 -6.79
N PRO A 331 5.77 -7.61 -7.71
CA PRO A 331 6.51 -6.42 -7.35
C PRO A 331 5.65 -5.49 -6.49
N GLU A 332 6.13 -5.13 -5.31
CA GLU A 332 5.40 -4.32 -4.34
C GLU A 332 6.17 -3.06 -3.92
N LYS A 333 5.43 -2.03 -3.50
CA LYS A 333 6.00 -0.83 -2.88
C LYS A 333 6.48 -1.18 -1.48
N PHE A 334 7.63 -0.66 -1.06
CA PHE A 334 8.12 -0.93 0.28
C PHE A 334 7.42 -0.03 1.31
N TYR A 335 6.76 -0.65 2.29
CA TYR A 335 6.04 0.05 3.36
C TYR A 335 6.79 -0.09 4.69
N LEU A 336 7.14 1.04 5.30
CA LEU A 336 7.63 1.07 6.69
C LEU A 336 6.54 1.59 7.62
N LEU A 337 6.56 1.01 8.82
CA LEU A 337 5.65 1.36 9.88
C LEU A 337 6.37 2.25 10.88
N ASN A 338 5.73 3.31 11.35
CA ASN A 338 6.21 4.01 12.53
C ASN A 338 6.03 3.14 13.80
N GLU A 339 6.44 3.62 14.96
CA GLU A 339 6.37 2.86 16.22
C GLU A 339 4.93 2.42 16.57
N GLU A 340 3.97 3.33 16.45
CA GLU A 340 2.55 3.08 16.73
C GLU A 340 1.97 2.05 15.75
N GLN A 341 2.24 2.21 14.46
CA GLN A 341 1.87 1.26 13.41
C GLN A 341 2.56 -0.10 13.58
N THR A 342 3.78 -0.14 14.10
CA THR A 342 4.50 -1.40 14.38
C THR A 342 3.81 -2.19 15.49
N ASN A 343 3.25 -1.50 16.50
CA ASN A 343 2.45 -2.15 17.53
C ASN A 343 1.13 -2.67 16.95
N LEU A 344 0.42 -1.82 16.18
CA LEU A 344 -0.80 -2.23 15.48
C LEU A 344 -0.57 -3.44 14.56
N TYR A 345 0.57 -3.49 13.86
CA TYR A 345 0.92 -4.62 13.00
C TYR A 345 1.02 -5.94 13.77
N LYS A 346 1.54 -5.94 15.00
CA LYS A 346 1.62 -7.17 15.82
C LYS A 346 0.24 -7.66 16.23
N GLU A 347 -0.66 -6.74 16.56
CA GLU A 347 -2.07 -7.06 16.88
C GLU A 347 -2.78 -7.63 15.65
N VAL A 348 -2.68 -6.94 14.52
CA VAL A 348 -3.26 -7.37 13.23
C VAL A 348 -2.69 -8.73 12.79
N GLN A 349 -1.38 -8.94 12.91
CA GLN A 349 -0.75 -10.23 12.60
C GLN A 349 -1.31 -11.36 13.47
N THR A 350 -1.59 -11.09 14.74
CA THR A 350 -2.17 -12.08 15.66
C THR A 350 -3.60 -12.44 15.24
N ILE A 351 -4.41 -11.44 14.89
CA ILE A 351 -5.78 -11.65 14.37
C ILE A 351 -5.73 -12.52 13.12
N PHE A 352 -4.94 -12.13 12.12
CA PHE A 352 -4.83 -12.89 10.86
C PHE A 352 -4.28 -14.30 11.08
N SER A 353 -3.30 -14.50 11.95
CA SER A 353 -2.73 -15.82 12.21
C SER A 353 -3.73 -16.77 12.88
N SER A 354 -4.54 -16.24 13.81
CA SER A 354 -5.61 -17.00 14.45
C SER A 354 -6.68 -17.40 13.43
N TRP A 355 -7.14 -16.44 12.63
CA TRP A 355 -8.16 -16.67 11.61
C TRP A 355 -7.67 -17.63 10.51
N SER A 356 -6.48 -17.41 9.97
CA SER A 356 -5.93 -18.22 8.87
C SER A 356 -5.71 -19.68 9.28
N SER A 357 -5.44 -19.95 10.55
CA SER A 357 -5.31 -21.32 11.08
C SER A 357 -6.59 -22.15 11.03
N GLN A 358 -7.74 -21.49 10.84
CA GLN A 358 -9.05 -22.13 10.76
C GLN A 358 -9.50 -22.37 9.31
N LEU A 359 -8.78 -21.82 8.33
CA LEU A 359 -9.09 -21.97 6.91
C LEU A 359 -8.73 -23.38 6.42
N PRO A 360 -9.47 -23.92 5.44
CA PRO A 360 -9.18 -25.24 4.86
C PRO A 360 -7.97 -25.25 3.91
N TYR A 361 -7.26 -24.12 3.79
CA TYR A 361 -6.12 -23.92 2.90
C TYR A 361 -5.02 -23.08 3.59
N ASP A 362 -3.78 -23.23 3.14
CA ASP A 362 -2.62 -22.49 3.66
C ASP A 362 -2.56 -21.08 3.06
N LEU A 363 -3.16 -20.11 3.76
CA LEU A 363 -3.09 -18.70 3.39
C LEU A 363 -1.80 -18.05 3.92
N ARG A 364 -0.99 -17.51 3.01
CA ARG A 364 0.24 -16.79 3.32
C ARG A 364 0.11 -15.33 2.95
N LEU A 365 0.08 -14.48 3.97
CA LEU A 365 0.06 -13.03 3.78
C LEU A 365 1.48 -12.49 3.63
N ASN A 366 1.74 -11.78 2.53
CA ASN A 366 3.02 -11.08 2.35
C ASN A 366 3.15 -10.02 3.47
N PRO A 367 4.21 -10.07 4.30
CA PRO A 367 4.40 -9.12 5.38
C PRO A 367 4.33 -7.66 4.92
N ASN A 368 4.81 -7.36 3.72
CA ASN A 368 4.80 -6.01 3.17
C ASN A 368 3.39 -5.55 2.76
N CYS A 369 2.54 -6.44 2.23
CA CYS A 369 1.13 -6.13 1.96
C CYS A 369 0.35 -5.92 3.27
N MET A 370 0.65 -6.72 4.31
CA MET A 370 0.08 -6.53 5.64
C MET A 370 0.50 -5.19 6.27
N ARG A 371 1.73 -4.72 6.01
CA ARG A 371 2.16 -3.35 6.38
C ARG A 371 1.35 -2.28 5.67
N ALA A 372 1.06 -2.44 4.38
CA ALA A 372 0.20 -1.51 3.64
C ALA A 372 -1.19 -1.41 4.28
N PHE A 373 -1.81 -2.57 4.54
CA PHE A 373 -3.10 -2.67 5.23
C PHE A 373 -3.07 -2.00 6.62
N VAL A 374 -2.01 -2.21 7.41
CA VAL A 374 -1.86 -1.58 8.73
C VAL A 374 -1.74 -0.07 8.65
N ILE A 375 -1.09 0.47 7.61
CA ILE A 375 -1.03 1.93 7.41
C ILE A 375 -2.44 2.48 7.18
N GLU A 376 -3.22 1.85 6.30
CA GLU A 376 -4.60 2.26 6.02
C GLU A 376 -5.49 2.10 7.26
N LEU A 377 -5.43 0.95 7.92
CA LEU A 377 -6.16 0.67 9.16
C LEU A 377 -5.80 1.69 10.25
N SER A 378 -4.53 2.06 10.40
CA SER A 378 -4.13 3.08 11.37
C SER A 378 -4.80 4.43 11.11
N GLY A 379 -5.03 4.78 9.84
CA GLY A 379 -5.80 5.96 9.47
C GLY A 379 -7.27 5.80 9.83
N ILE A 380 -7.87 4.67 9.48
CA ILE A 380 -9.28 4.36 9.72
C ILE A 380 -9.63 4.34 11.21
N LEU A 381 -8.82 3.66 12.02
CA LEU A 381 -8.99 3.59 13.49
C LEU A 381 -8.78 4.96 14.17
N ARG A 382 -8.17 5.94 13.49
CA ARG A 382 -8.08 7.33 13.96
C ARG A 382 -9.26 8.20 13.50
N LEU A 383 -9.97 7.79 12.44
CA LEU A 383 -11.19 8.48 12.01
C LEU A 383 -12.33 8.29 13.03
N THR A 384 -12.21 7.32 13.95
CA THR A 384 -13.08 7.29 15.11
C THR A 384 -12.78 8.48 15.99
N LYS A 385 -13.68 9.44 15.83
CA LYS A 385 -13.84 10.69 16.51
C LYS A 385 -13.57 10.55 18.01
N GLU A 386 -12.64 11.34 18.55
CA GLU A 386 -12.64 11.59 19.98
C GLU A 386 -14.00 12.17 20.37
N HIS A 387 -14.65 11.58 21.37
CA HIS A 387 -15.92 12.09 21.89
C HIS A 387 -15.65 13.40 22.64
N LEU A 388 -15.88 14.53 21.97
CA LEU A 388 -15.70 15.84 22.57
C LEU A 388 -17.02 16.34 23.12
N THR A 389 -17.06 16.62 24.42
CA THR A 389 -18.23 17.30 25.01
C THR A 389 -18.05 18.81 24.90
N ILE A 390 -18.97 19.48 24.21
CA ILE A 390 -18.94 20.92 24.04
C ILE A 390 -19.98 21.59 24.92
N TYR A 391 -19.52 22.54 25.74
CA TYR A 391 -20.37 23.40 26.55
C TYR A 391 -20.41 24.79 25.93
N ILE A 392 -21.59 25.43 25.95
CA ILE A 392 -21.77 26.76 25.37
C ILE A 392 -22.15 27.74 26.47
N VAL A 393 -21.35 28.80 26.60
CA VAL A 393 -21.60 29.92 27.51
C VAL A 393 -22.11 31.10 26.69
N THR A 394 -23.39 31.40 26.81
CA THR A 394 -24.08 32.51 26.12
C THR A 394 -25.28 32.95 26.94
N ASN A 395 -25.67 34.21 26.78
CA ASN A 395 -26.89 34.75 27.35
C ASN A 395 -28.05 34.82 26.33
N SER A 396 -27.86 34.28 25.12
CA SER A 396 -28.87 34.22 24.07
C SER A 396 -29.17 32.77 23.68
N ASP A 397 -30.46 32.41 23.76
CA ASP A 397 -31.00 31.15 23.26
C ASP A 397 -30.79 30.98 21.75
N VAL A 398 -31.00 32.04 20.97
CA VAL A 398 -30.75 32.05 19.53
C VAL A 398 -29.27 31.79 19.22
N HIS A 399 -28.35 32.44 19.93
CA HIS A 399 -26.92 32.21 19.72
C HIS A 399 -26.50 30.79 20.10
N TYR A 400 -27.06 30.24 21.19
CA TYR A 400 -26.85 28.84 21.55
C TYR A 400 -27.27 27.89 20.41
N LEU A 401 -28.46 28.08 19.85
CA LEU A 401 -28.96 27.26 18.74
C LEU A 401 -28.07 27.39 17.50
N ILE A 402 -27.67 28.62 17.12
CA ILE A 402 -26.76 28.85 15.99
C ILE A 402 -25.42 28.13 16.20
N TYR A 403 -24.81 28.27 17.37
CA TYR A 403 -23.52 27.63 17.67
C TYR A 403 -23.65 26.10 17.70
N ARG A 404 -24.77 25.59 18.23
CA ARG A 404 -25.06 24.16 18.25
C ARG A 404 -25.25 23.59 16.85
N GLU A 405 -26.09 24.20 16.02
CA GLU A 405 -26.31 23.76 14.63
C GLU A 405 -25.01 23.77 13.83
N ALA A 406 -24.17 24.80 14.02
CA ALA A 406 -22.88 24.89 13.34
C ALA A 406 -21.91 23.78 13.78
N LEU A 407 -21.94 23.35 15.04
CA LEU A 407 -21.18 22.20 15.51
C LEU A 407 -21.72 20.87 14.97
N GLU A 408 -23.06 20.71 14.98
CA GLU A 408 -23.72 19.51 14.46
C GLU A 408 -23.52 19.35 12.94
N ALA A 409 -23.30 20.44 12.21
CA ALA A 409 -22.95 20.43 10.78
C ALA A 409 -21.53 19.92 10.50
N VAL A 410 -20.63 19.85 11.50
CA VAL A 410 -19.25 19.38 11.34
C VAL A 410 -19.23 17.86 11.50
N THR A 411 -19.34 17.15 10.37
CA THR A 411 -19.49 15.69 10.35
C THR A 411 -18.21 14.91 10.64
N THR A 412 -17.05 15.55 10.66
CA THR A 412 -15.74 14.89 10.83
C THR A 412 -15.38 14.60 12.29
N PHE A 413 -16.15 15.09 13.26
CA PHE A 413 -15.93 14.90 14.70
C PHE A 413 -17.21 14.43 15.39
N ASP A 414 -17.10 13.80 16.57
CA ASP A 414 -18.24 13.37 17.37
C ASP A 414 -18.36 14.37 18.51
N PHE A 415 -19.29 15.30 18.35
CA PHE A 415 -19.57 16.29 19.38
C PHE A 415 -20.82 15.90 20.11
N GLN A 416 -20.71 15.90 21.43
CA GLN A 416 -21.88 16.01 22.28
C GLN A 416 -21.99 17.44 22.77
N VAL A 417 -22.89 18.22 22.19
CA VAL A 417 -23.21 19.55 22.72
C VAL A 417 -24.08 19.37 23.97
N ALA A 418 -23.59 19.84 25.11
CA ALA A 418 -24.35 19.79 26.35
C ALA A 418 -25.67 20.57 26.19
N PRO A 419 -26.82 19.99 26.62
CA PRO A 419 -28.13 20.61 26.41
C PRO A 419 -28.37 21.85 27.27
N THR A 420 -27.45 22.14 28.20
CA THR A 420 -27.56 23.23 29.16
C THR A 420 -26.92 24.51 28.59
N ILE A 421 -27.66 25.62 28.65
CA ILE A 421 -27.12 26.95 28.35
C ILE A 421 -26.50 27.51 29.63
N TYR A 422 -25.22 27.86 29.58
CA TYR A 422 -24.51 28.46 30.71
C TYR A 422 -24.44 29.98 30.50
N SER A 423 -24.72 30.76 31.54
CA SER A 423 -24.73 32.23 31.45
C SER A 423 -23.44 32.88 31.98
N SER A 424 -22.54 32.09 32.57
CA SER A 424 -21.28 32.56 33.15
C SER A 424 -20.18 31.51 33.05
N ILE A 425 -18.93 31.98 32.88
CA ILE A 425 -17.73 31.13 32.92
C ILE A 425 -17.59 30.45 34.30
N SER A 426 -18.01 31.11 35.38
CA SER A 426 -17.86 30.59 36.75
C SER A 426 -18.50 29.22 36.94
N ASP A 427 -19.59 28.96 36.23
CA ASP A 427 -20.37 27.71 36.35
C ASP A 427 -19.75 26.54 35.57
N ILE A 428 -18.84 26.83 34.64
CA ILE A 428 -18.27 25.85 33.70
C ILE A 428 -16.79 25.52 33.95
N LYS A 429 -16.11 26.22 34.87
CA LYS A 429 -14.66 26.08 35.14
C LYS A 429 -14.21 24.63 35.35
N LYS A 430 -14.99 23.81 36.05
CA LYS A 430 -14.68 22.39 36.31
C LYS A 430 -14.63 21.54 35.03
N TYR A 431 -15.43 21.88 34.02
CA TYR A 431 -15.47 21.15 32.76
C TYR A 431 -14.34 21.56 31.84
N ALA A 432 -13.92 22.84 31.88
CA ALA A 432 -12.80 23.36 31.09
C ALA A 432 -11.44 22.72 31.45
N GLN A 433 -11.32 22.11 32.63
CA GLN A 433 -10.11 21.40 33.08
C GLN A 433 -9.93 20.02 32.44
N GLN A 434 -10.98 19.43 31.87
CA GLN A 434 -10.92 18.10 31.27
C GLN A 434 -10.52 18.21 29.79
N SER A 435 -9.54 17.41 29.37
CA SER A 435 -9.01 17.42 28.00
C SER A 435 -10.03 16.99 26.94
N SER A 436 -11.03 16.19 27.32
CA SER A 436 -12.14 15.77 26.44
C SER A 436 -13.27 16.79 26.31
N ASN A 437 -13.15 17.96 26.95
CA ASN A 437 -14.17 18.99 26.93
C ASN A 437 -13.67 20.24 26.22
N ARG A 438 -14.60 20.94 25.56
CA ARG A 438 -14.38 22.29 25.03
C ARG A 438 -15.50 23.20 25.51
N VAL A 439 -15.17 24.47 25.75
CA VAL A 439 -16.15 25.49 26.14
C VAL A 439 -16.15 26.60 25.10
N LEU A 440 -17.24 26.75 24.36
CA LEU A 440 -17.45 27.90 23.49
C LEU A 440 -18.06 29.02 24.33
N CYS A 441 -17.26 30.05 24.62
CA CYS A 441 -17.70 31.17 25.44
C CYS A 441 -17.93 32.42 24.60
N GLU A 442 -19.13 32.96 24.65
CA GLU A 442 -19.46 34.16 23.92
C GLU A 442 -18.54 35.31 24.33
N ARG A 443 -18.04 36.07 23.34
CA ARG A 443 -17.06 37.14 23.56
C ARG A 443 -17.50 38.20 24.57
N THR A 444 -18.80 38.47 24.66
CA THR A 444 -19.37 39.40 25.65
C THR A 444 -19.30 38.87 27.08
N LEU A 445 -19.21 37.55 27.24
CA LEU A 445 -19.08 36.85 28.51
C LEU A 445 -17.65 36.37 28.78
N TYR A 446 -16.73 36.58 27.83
CA TYR A 446 -15.34 36.14 27.94
C TYR A 446 -14.55 37.05 28.86
N THR A 447 -14.14 36.55 30.03
CA THR A 447 -13.43 37.30 31.07
C THR A 447 -11.97 36.86 31.21
N PRO A 448 -11.10 37.62 31.92
CA PRO A 448 -9.73 37.20 32.21
C PRO A 448 -9.61 35.83 32.90
N ASP A 449 -10.64 35.41 33.64
CA ASP A 449 -10.71 34.07 34.24
C ASP A 449 -10.71 32.95 33.19
N ALA A 450 -11.31 33.16 32.01
CA ALA A 450 -11.30 32.18 30.93
C ALA A 450 -9.94 32.02 30.25
N VAL A 451 -9.12 33.08 30.24
CA VAL A 451 -7.79 33.07 29.60
C VAL A 451 -6.85 32.03 30.23
N GLN A 452 -7.12 31.63 31.47
CA GLN A 452 -6.33 30.62 32.19
C GLN A 452 -6.57 29.18 31.70
N TYR A 453 -7.58 28.96 30.85
CA TYR A 453 -7.97 27.64 30.38
C TYR A 453 -7.88 27.57 28.84
N GLU A 454 -6.97 26.74 28.33
CA GLU A 454 -6.79 26.57 26.88
C GLU A 454 -8.04 26.00 26.18
N ASN A 455 -8.87 25.26 26.91
CA ASN A 455 -10.10 24.65 26.39
C ASN A 455 -11.29 25.62 26.30
N ILE A 456 -11.14 26.87 26.74
CA ILE A 456 -12.19 27.91 26.62
C ILE A 456 -11.91 28.78 25.41
N ILE A 457 -12.77 28.66 24.41
CA ILE A 457 -12.61 29.27 23.10
C ILE A 457 -13.62 30.42 22.95
N PRO A 458 -13.14 31.65 22.71
CA PRO A 458 -14.03 32.80 22.52
C PRO A 458 -14.79 32.70 21.19
N ILE A 459 -16.12 32.80 21.23
CA ILE A 459 -17.00 32.72 20.06
C ILE A 459 -17.91 33.94 19.93
N SER A 460 -18.34 34.22 18.71
CA SER A 460 -19.42 35.14 18.34
C SER A 460 -19.99 34.68 17.00
N ILE A 461 -21.16 35.17 16.60
CA ILE A 461 -21.74 34.90 15.27
C ILE A 461 -20.71 35.16 14.15
N ASN A 462 -19.95 36.25 14.24
CA ASN A 462 -18.96 36.64 13.22
C ASN A 462 -17.68 35.79 13.23
N THR A 463 -17.49 34.94 14.23
CA THR A 463 -16.26 34.15 14.40
C THR A 463 -16.54 32.66 14.58
N ILE A 464 -17.75 32.21 14.23
CA ILE A 464 -18.23 30.85 14.43
C ILE A 464 -17.30 29.82 13.78
N ASP A 465 -16.94 30.03 12.51
CA ASP A 465 -16.06 29.11 11.76
C ASP A 465 -14.69 28.96 12.43
N ARG A 466 -14.09 30.08 12.84
CA ARG A 466 -12.78 30.08 13.50
C ARG A 466 -12.83 29.40 14.87
N ALA A 467 -13.89 29.65 15.64
CA ALA A 467 -14.06 29.08 16.96
C ALA A 467 -14.28 27.57 16.89
N ILE A 468 -15.07 27.10 15.92
CA ILE A 468 -15.26 25.67 15.64
C ILE A 468 -13.93 25.02 15.24
N ILE A 469 -13.16 25.63 14.33
CA ILE A 469 -11.83 25.13 13.95
C ILE A 469 -10.91 25.03 15.19
N SER A 470 -10.92 26.03 16.07
CA SER A 470 -10.15 25.98 17.30
C SER A 470 -10.65 24.93 18.30
N ALA A 471 -11.95 24.61 18.30
CA ALA A 471 -12.52 23.57 19.16
C ALA A 471 -12.07 22.17 18.74
N VAL A 472 -11.84 21.97 17.44
CA VAL A 472 -11.46 20.67 16.87
C VAL A 472 -9.96 20.44 16.73
N GLN A 473 -9.17 21.51 16.71
CA GLN A 473 -7.72 21.38 16.67
C GLN A 473 -7.21 20.93 18.05
N ASN A 474 -6.98 19.62 18.19
CA ASN A 474 -6.17 19.09 19.29
C ASN A 474 -4.76 19.68 19.19
N LYS A 475 -4.30 20.28 20.29
CA LYS A 475 -2.87 20.52 20.52
C LYS A 475 -2.29 19.41 21.36
#